data_AF-A0A940ZP87-F1
#
_entry.id   AF-A0A940ZP87-F1
#
_cell.length_a   1.000
_cell.length_b   1.000
_cell.length_c   1.000
_cell.angle_alpha   90.00
_cell.angle_beta   90.00
_cell.angle_gamma   90.00
#
_symmetry.space_group_name_H-M   'P 1'
#
loop_
_entity.id
_entity.type
_entity.pdbx_description
1 polymer ?
#
loop_
_entity_poly.entity_id
_entity_poly.type
_entity_poly.pdbx_seq_one_letter_code
_entity_poly.pdbx_strand_id
1 'polypeptide(L)'
;DVVLVEADGAKNCPLKFPGDNEPVIVPYSDRVFIVAGMDALFKPFAEAVFRSELFRERTGLDPRLVYPDIFLRLFSEDALLKGTAGMNRVAVLNKYDAYRHRHMAYILLRKIMEQTGITDGIISAAKYGIWYRARRES
;
A
#
# COMPACT_ATOMS: atom_id res chain seq x y z
N ASP A 1 9.55 -22.83 9.09
CA ASP A 1 9.30 -21.65 9.96
C ASP A 1 9.11 -20.41 9.12
N VAL A 2 8.34 -19.44 9.61
CA VAL A 2 8.12 -18.13 8.96
C VAL A 2 8.31 -17.05 10.03
N VAL A 3 9.14 -16.05 9.74
CA VAL A 3 9.33 -14.87 10.58
C VAL A 3 8.74 -13.66 9.86
N LEU A 4 7.81 -12.96 10.51
CA LEU A 4 7.27 -11.71 10.00
C LEU A 4 7.91 -10.54 10.76
N VAL A 5 8.50 -9.61 10.03
CA VAL A 5 9.06 -8.37 10.57
C VAL A 5 8.29 -7.19 10.00
N GLU A 6 7.72 -6.36 10.88
CA GLU A 6 7.11 -5.10 10.46
C GLU A 6 8.21 -4.07 10.20
N ALA A 7 8.34 -3.61 8.95
CA ALA A 7 9.40 -2.69 8.56
C ALA A 7 9.16 -1.25 9.07
N ASP A 8 7.94 -0.71 8.92
CA ASP A 8 7.60 0.58 9.55
C ASP A 8 6.09 0.73 9.81
N GLY A 9 5.76 1.25 11.00
CA GLY A 9 4.38 1.49 11.43
C GLY A 9 3.82 2.83 10.95
N ALA A 10 2.52 2.86 10.64
CA ALA A 10 1.81 4.03 10.13
C ALA A 10 1.04 4.83 11.22
N LYS A 11 1.37 4.68 12.51
CA LYS A 11 0.64 5.29 13.65
C LYS A 11 -0.89 5.16 13.57
N ASN A 12 -1.38 3.96 13.26
CA ASN A 12 -2.81 3.65 13.03
C ASN A 12 -3.45 4.27 11.78
N CYS A 13 -2.71 5.05 10.97
CA CYS A 13 -3.19 5.48 9.66
C CYS A 13 -3.26 4.29 8.69
N PRO A 14 -4.28 4.24 7.80
CA PRO A 14 -4.37 3.21 6.77
C PRO A 14 -3.22 3.21 5.75
N LEU A 15 -2.58 4.36 5.54
CA LEU A 15 -1.49 4.59 4.59
C LEU A 15 -0.37 5.40 5.25
N LYS A 16 0.81 5.41 4.63
CA LYS A 16 1.94 6.25 5.03
C LYS A 16 2.71 6.77 3.82
N PHE A 17 3.39 7.89 4.00
CA PHE A 17 4.48 8.32 3.14
C PHE A 17 5.82 8.14 3.88
N PRO A 18 6.81 7.45 3.29
CA PRO A 18 8.03 7.09 4.00
C PRO A 18 8.89 8.32 4.28
N GLY A 19 9.57 8.30 5.43
CA GLY A 19 10.64 9.25 5.75
C GLY A 19 11.95 8.92 5.01
N ASP A 20 12.97 9.75 5.16
CA ASP A 20 14.26 9.53 4.47
C ASP A 20 14.93 8.20 4.87
N ASN A 21 14.87 7.84 6.15
CA ASN A 21 15.46 6.61 6.70
C ASN A 21 14.52 5.37 6.62
N GLU A 22 13.36 5.51 5.98
CA GLU A 22 12.40 4.42 5.78
C GLU A 22 12.37 3.99 4.29
N PRO A 23 11.97 2.74 4.00
CA PRO A 23 11.63 1.69 4.96
C PRO A 23 12.87 1.00 5.56
N VAL A 24 12.78 0.55 6.81
CA VAL A 24 13.80 -0.28 7.44
C VAL A 24 13.57 -1.75 7.05
N ILE A 25 14.05 -2.14 5.86
CA ILE A 25 13.95 -3.52 5.37
C ILE A 25 15.15 -4.32 5.88
N VAL A 26 14.87 -5.45 6.55
CA VAL A 26 15.92 -6.37 7.00
C VAL A 26 16.60 -7.01 5.78
N PRO A 27 17.94 -7.02 5.71
CA PRO A 27 18.67 -7.75 4.68
C PRO A 27 18.23 -9.22 4.60
N TYR A 28 18.25 -9.80 3.39
CA TYR A 28 17.86 -11.20 3.12
C TYR A 28 16.37 -11.53 3.28
N SER A 29 15.48 -10.53 3.25
CA SER A 29 14.04 -10.78 3.19
C SER A 29 13.64 -11.50 1.90
N ASP A 30 13.08 -12.70 2.00
CA ASP A 30 12.62 -13.49 0.84
C ASP A 30 11.49 -12.81 0.07
N ARG A 31 10.65 -12.07 0.79
CA ARG A 31 9.43 -11.44 0.26
C ARG A 31 9.04 -10.23 1.09
N VAL A 32 8.62 -9.17 0.40
CA VAL A 32 8.14 -7.93 1.01
C VAL A 32 6.64 -7.77 0.75
N PHE A 33 5.87 -7.59 1.82
CA PHE A 33 4.44 -7.33 1.74
C PHE A 33 4.18 -5.83 1.89
N ILE A 34 3.71 -5.19 0.82
CA ILE A 34 3.31 -3.78 0.83
C ILE A 34 1.83 -3.72 1.21
N VAL A 35 1.56 -3.38 2.48
CA VAL A 35 0.20 -3.36 3.03
C VAL A 35 -0.38 -1.94 2.97
N ALA A 36 -1.57 -1.81 2.37
CA ALA A 36 -2.33 -0.58 2.28
C ALA A 36 -3.77 -0.80 2.75
N GLY A 37 -4.26 0.05 3.65
CA GLY A 37 -5.65 0.01 4.12
C GLY A 37 -6.60 0.67 3.12
N MET A 38 -7.54 -0.10 2.58
CA MET A 38 -8.58 0.39 1.66
C MET A 38 -9.55 1.37 2.32
N ASP A 39 -9.63 1.36 3.65
CA ASP A 39 -10.41 2.33 4.43
C ASP A 39 -9.81 3.74 4.41
N ALA A 40 -8.68 3.98 3.76
CA ALA A 40 -8.21 5.34 3.43
C ALA A 40 -9.04 6.00 2.32
N LEU A 41 -9.55 5.23 1.36
CA LEU A 41 -10.20 5.78 0.17
C LEU A 41 -11.38 6.68 0.56
N PHE A 42 -11.40 7.88 -0.02
CA PHE A 42 -12.37 8.93 0.22
C PHE A 42 -12.39 9.52 1.65
N LYS A 43 -11.41 9.21 2.50
CA LYS A 43 -11.19 9.93 3.77
C LYS A 43 -10.31 11.17 3.56
N PRO A 44 -10.36 12.15 4.48
CA PRO A 44 -9.41 13.26 4.50
C PRO A 44 -7.96 12.78 4.42
N PHE A 45 -7.21 13.31 3.47
CA PHE A 45 -5.84 12.85 3.20
C PHE A 45 -4.94 12.96 4.45
N ALA A 46 -5.05 14.08 5.17
CA ALA A 46 -4.29 14.35 6.38
C ALA A 46 -4.61 13.39 7.55
N GLU A 47 -5.77 12.73 7.55
CA GLU A 47 -6.14 11.74 8.57
C GLU A 47 -5.77 10.32 8.13
N ALA A 48 -5.82 10.06 6.83
CA ALA A 48 -5.66 8.73 6.26
C ALA A 48 -4.20 8.36 5.94
N VAL A 49 -3.33 9.35 5.73
CA VAL A 49 -1.94 9.15 5.33
C VAL A 49 -1.00 9.69 6.40
N PHE A 50 -0.26 8.80 7.05
CA PHE A 50 0.80 9.19 7.97
C PHE A 50 1.88 9.99 7.23
N ARG A 51 2.27 11.14 7.80
CA ARG A 51 3.18 12.14 7.20
C ARG A 51 2.66 12.72 5.86
N SER A 52 1.37 13.05 5.82
CA SER A 52 0.75 13.76 4.69
C SER A 52 1.47 15.06 4.30
N GLU A 53 2.02 15.81 5.26
CA GLU A 53 2.78 17.03 4.96
C GLU A 53 4.07 16.72 4.18
N LEU A 54 4.78 15.65 4.54
CA LEU A 54 5.96 15.22 3.79
C LEU A 54 5.61 14.81 2.35
N PHE A 55 4.46 14.15 2.16
CA PHE A 55 3.96 13.86 0.81
C PHE A 55 3.74 15.16 0.01
N ARG A 56 3.12 16.18 0.60
CA ARG A 56 2.89 17.48 -0.05
C ARG A 56 4.20 18.16 -0.42
N GLU A 57 5.14 18.23 0.52
CA GLU A 57 6.46 18.85 0.30
C GLU A 57 7.25 18.16 -0.81
N ARG A 58 7.22 16.82 -0.87
CA ARG A 58 8.03 16.04 -1.82
C ARG A 58 7.39 15.92 -3.20
N THR A 59 6.06 15.95 -3.29
CA THR A 59 5.34 15.71 -4.55
C THR A 59 4.71 16.98 -5.13
N GLY A 60 4.53 18.04 -4.33
CA GLY A 60 3.77 19.23 -4.69
C GLY A 60 2.26 19.02 -4.75
N LEU A 61 1.77 17.82 -4.44
CA LEU A 61 0.35 17.47 -4.49
C LEU A 61 -0.31 17.73 -3.14
N ASP A 62 -1.44 18.47 -3.14
CA ASP A 62 -2.26 18.69 -1.95
C ASP A 62 -3.70 18.16 -2.15
N PRO A 63 -3.89 16.83 -2.07
CA PRO A 63 -5.21 16.24 -2.17
C PRO A 63 -6.01 16.46 -0.88
N ARG A 64 -7.28 16.85 -1.01
CA ARG A 64 -8.20 16.92 0.14
C ARG A 64 -8.60 15.55 0.66
N LEU A 65 -8.86 14.61 -0.25
CA LEU A 65 -9.26 13.24 0.05
C LEU A 65 -8.31 12.24 -0.63
N VAL A 66 -8.25 11.02 -0.12
CA VAL A 66 -7.58 9.91 -0.81
C VAL A 66 -8.48 9.42 -1.96
N TYR A 67 -8.36 10.06 -3.13
CA TYR A 67 -8.99 9.59 -4.35
C TYR A 67 -8.28 8.35 -4.92
N PRO A 68 -8.94 7.58 -5.80
CA PRO A 68 -8.33 6.40 -6.44
C PRO A 68 -6.97 6.67 -7.09
N ASP A 69 -6.80 7.80 -7.77
CA ASP A 69 -5.53 8.22 -8.40
C ASP A 69 -4.44 8.52 -7.35
N ILE A 70 -4.79 9.19 -6.24
CA ILE A 70 -3.87 9.43 -5.12
C ILE A 70 -3.48 8.12 -4.43
N PHE A 71 -4.44 7.20 -4.26
CA PHE A 71 -4.18 5.87 -3.72
C PHE A 71 -3.19 5.10 -4.61
N LEU A 72 -3.38 5.13 -5.93
CA LEU A 72 -2.46 4.53 -6.90
C LEU A 72 -1.09 5.22 -6.91
N ARG A 73 -1.04 6.55 -6.76
CA ARG A 73 0.20 7.34 -6.70
C ARG A 73 1.08 6.98 -5.50
N LEU A 74 0.49 6.54 -4.39
CA LEU A 74 1.25 6.07 -3.23
C LEU A 74 1.97 4.72 -3.50
N PHE A 75 1.58 3.98 -4.53
CA PHE A 75 2.31 2.78 -5.00
C PHE A 75 3.39 3.16 -6.01
N SER A 76 4.37 3.94 -5.55
CA SER A 76 5.51 4.41 -6.32
C SER A 76 6.82 4.22 -5.55
N GLU A 77 7.94 4.28 -6.27
CA GLU A 77 9.29 4.07 -5.73
C GLU A 77 9.76 5.18 -4.77
N ASP A 78 9.10 6.34 -4.75
CA ASP A 78 9.32 7.40 -3.74
C ASP A 78 8.36 7.29 -2.53
N ALA A 79 7.41 6.34 -2.57
CA ALA A 79 6.38 6.15 -1.56
C ALA A 79 6.37 4.71 -1.03
N LEU A 80 5.25 3.99 -1.09
CA LEU A 80 5.11 2.66 -0.47
C LEU A 80 6.07 1.60 -1.03
N LEU A 81 6.67 1.84 -2.20
CA LEU A 81 7.62 0.91 -2.83
C LEU A 81 9.09 1.32 -2.61
N LYS A 82 9.36 2.42 -1.91
CA LYS A 82 10.72 2.90 -1.68
C LYS A 82 11.61 1.80 -1.12
N GLY A 83 12.79 1.60 -1.74
CA GLY A 83 13.76 0.60 -1.30
C GLY A 83 13.38 -0.86 -1.56
N THR A 84 12.28 -1.13 -2.28
CA THR A 84 11.81 -2.50 -2.56
C THR A 84 12.18 -3.00 -3.97
N ALA A 85 12.84 -2.17 -4.77
CA ALA A 85 13.27 -2.52 -6.12
C ALA A 85 14.14 -3.80 -6.13
N GLY A 86 13.85 -4.71 -7.07
CA GLY A 86 14.54 -6.01 -7.18
C GLY A 86 14.10 -7.08 -6.17
N MET A 87 13.24 -6.75 -5.21
CA MET A 87 12.72 -7.73 -4.24
C MET A 87 11.45 -8.43 -4.75
N ASN A 88 11.15 -9.61 -4.21
CA ASN A 88 9.88 -10.30 -4.43
C ASN A 88 8.77 -9.60 -3.63
N ARG A 89 7.97 -8.79 -4.32
CA ARG A 89 6.97 -7.91 -3.71
C ARG A 89 5.57 -8.53 -3.80
N VAL A 90 4.76 -8.34 -2.78
CA VAL A 90 3.32 -8.65 -2.77
C VAL A 90 2.55 -7.40 -2.35
N ALA A 91 1.63 -6.95 -3.20
CA ALA A 91 0.73 -5.85 -2.83
C ALA A 91 -0.47 -6.39 -2.04
N VAL A 92 -0.75 -5.82 -0.87
CA VAL A 92 -1.85 -6.24 0.01
C VAL A 92 -2.79 -5.06 0.24
N LEU A 93 -4.01 -5.15 -0.29
CA LEU A 93 -5.10 -4.22 -0.02
C LEU A 93 -5.96 -4.76 1.12
N ASN A 94 -5.72 -4.28 2.33
CA ASN A 94 -6.39 -4.73 3.55
C ASN A 94 -7.64 -3.88 3.88
N LYS A 95 -8.48 -4.36 4.80
CA LYS A 95 -9.74 -3.73 5.24
C LYS A 95 -10.76 -3.58 4.10
N TYR A 96 -10.79 -4.57 3.21
CA TYR A 96 -11.79 -4.66 2.13
C TYR A 96 -13.23 -4.58 2.64
N ASP A 97 -13.49 -5.08 3.86
CA ASP A 97 -14.79 -5.03 4.51
C ASP A 97 -15.30 -3.61 4.74
N ALA A 98 -14.40 -2.68 5.08
CA ALA A 98 -14.67 -1.28 5.36
C ALA A 98 -14.75 -0.41 4.08
N TYR A 99 -14.27 -0.94 2.94
CA TYR A 99 -14.34 -0.23 1.67
C TYR A 99 -15.71 -0.39 1.01
N ARG A 100 -16.42 0.73 0.85
CA ARG A 100 -17.79 0.75 0.30
C ARG A 100 -17.88 0.23 -1.14
N HIS A 101 -16.90 0.57 -1.98
CA HIS A 101 -16.93 0.23 -3.41
C HIS A 101 -16.17 -1.06 -3.71
N ARG A 102 -16.56 -2.16 -3.07
CA ARG A 102 -15.89 -3.47 -3.13
C ARG A 102 -15.49 -3.94 -4.53
N HIS A 103 -16.30 -3.68 -5.55
CA HIS A 103 -15.98 -4.03 -6.94
C HIS A 103 -14.73 -3.33 -7.49
N MET A 104 -14.40 -2.14 -6.98
CA MET A 104 -13.19 -1.39 -7.37
C MET A 104 -11.91 -1.94 -6.76
N ALA A 105 -12.00 -2.76 -5.70
CA ALA A 105 -10.81 -3.29 -5.02
C ALA A 105 -9.92 -4.08 -5.98
N TYR A 106 -10.55 -4.95 -6.79
CA TYR A 106 -9.84 -5.72 -7.80
C TYR A 106 -9.26 -4.82 -8.90
N ILE A 107 -9.99 -3.81 -9.35
CA ILE A 107 -9.52 -2.86 -10.37
C ILE A 107 -8.31 -2.09 -9.87
N LEU A 108 -8.33 -1.60 -8.63
CA LEU A 108 -7.19 -0.90 -8.01
C LEU A 108 -5.98 -1.82 -7.89
N LEU A 109 -6.18 -3.05 -7.38
CA LEU A 109 -5.09 -4.02 -7.28
C LEU A 109 -4.48 -4.32 -8.66
N ARG A 110 -5.31 -4.52 -9.68
CA ARG A 110 -4.83 -4.75 -11.06
C ARG A 110 -4.03 -3.58 -11.59
N LYS A 111 -4.50 -2.35 -11.40
CA LYS A 111 -3.76 -1.13 -11.79
C LYS A 111 -2.42 -1.02 -11.06
N ILE A 112 -2.38 -1.34 -9.76
CA ILE A 112 -1.13 -1.38 -8.98
C ILE A 112 -0.18 -2.40 -9.59
N MET A 113 -0.63 -3.63 -9.81
CA MET A 113 0.19 -4.70 -10.41
C MET A 113 0.70 -4.30 -11.81
N GLU A 114 -0.13 -3.65 -12.62
CA GLU A 114 0.21 -3.20 -13.96
C GLU A 114 1.25 -2.06 -13.96
N GLN A 115 1.11 -1.06 -13.09
CA GLN A 115 2.03 0.09 -13.06
C GLN A 115 3.36 -0.21 -12.33
N THR A 116 3.38 -1.18 -11.42
CA THR A 116 4.55 -1.48 -10.55
C THR A 116 5.35 -2.71 -10.99
N GLY A 117 4.77 -3.54 -11.87
CA GLY A 117 5.33 -4.84 -12.23
C GLY A 117 5.20 -5.91 -11.13
N ILE A 118 4.48 -5.65 -10.04
CA ILE A 118 4.21 -6.63 -8.99
C ILE A 118 3.30 -7.73 -9.55
N THR A 119 3.72 -8.99 -9.44
CA THR A 119 3.01 -10.15 -10.02
C THR A 119 2.07 -10.86 -9.04
N ASP A 120 2.14 -10.53 -7.75
CA ASP A 120 1.34 -11.17 -6.69
C ASP A 120 0.60 -10.10 -5.86
N GLY A 121 -0.72 -10.24 -5.77
CA GLY A 121 -1.61 -9.28 -5.13
C GLY A 121 -2.63 -9.97 -4.23
N ILE A 122 -2.95 -9.33 -3.11
CA ILE A 122 -3.91 -9.84 -2.12
C ILE A 122 -4.92 -8.74 -1.80
N ILE A 123 -6.20 -9.08 -1.82
CA ILE A 123 -7.27 -8.28 -1.22
C ILE A 123 -7.70 -9.01 0.05
N SER A 124 -7.71 -8.30 1.18
CA SER A 124 -8.00 -8.93 2.47
C SER A 124 -8.94 -8.13 3.34
N ALA A 125 -9.68 -8.87 4.16
CA ALA A 125 -10.33 -8.35 5.35
C ALA A 125 -9.80 -9.18 6.52
N ALA A 126 -8.57 -8.87 6.96
CA ALA A 126 -7.80 -9.73 7.87
C ALA A 126 -8.55 -10.06 9.17
N LYS A 127 -9.32 -9.10 9.71
CA LYS A 127 -10.17 -9.28 10.91
C LYS A 127 -11.22 -10.39 10.76
N TYR A 128 -11.63 -10.68 9.53
CA TYR A 128 -12.66 -11.66 9.20
C TYR A 128 -12.10 -12.91 8.51
N GLY A 129 -10.77 -13.03 8.37
CA GLY A 129 -10.13 -14.17 7.72
C GLY A 129 -10.40 -14.29 6.21
N ILE A 130 -10.77 -13.18 5.55
CA ILE A 130 -11.05 -13.17 4.10
C ILE A 130 -9.79 -12.79 3.33
N TRP A 131 -9.46 -13.60 2.32
CA TRP A 131 -8.28 -13.41 1.47
C TRP A 131 -8.59 -13.79 0.02
N TYR A 132 -8.44 -12.84 -0.90
CA TYR A 132 -8.50 -13.08 -2.34
C TYR A 132 -7.12 -12.81 -2.94
N ARG A 133 -6.58 -13.76 -3.69
CA ARG A 133 -5.28 -13.64 -4.33
C ARG A 133 -5.44 -13.43 -5.83
N ALA A 134 -4.74 -12.44 -6.38
CA ALA A 134 -4.58 -12.20 -7.80
C ALA A 134 -3.13 -12.45 -8.19
N ARG A 135 -2.89 -13.22 -9.26
CA ARG A 135 -1.57 -13.42 -9.83
C ARG A 135 -1.55 -12.97 -11.29
N ARG A 136 -0.43 -12.44 -11.73
CA ARG A 136 -0.14 -12.18 -13.14
C ARG A 136 0.91 -13.18 -13.59
N GLU A 137 0.64 -13.89 -14.67
CA GLU A 137 1.65 -14.71 -15.33
C GLU A 137 2.69 -13.78 -15.94
N SER A 138 3.96 -14.07 -15.63
CA SER A 138 5.14 -13.33 -16.09
C SER A 138 5.50 -13.66 -17.52
#